data_AF-A0A7J9CM93-F1
#
_entry.id   AF-A0A7J9CM93-F1
#
_cell.length_a   1.000
_cell.length_b   1.000
_cell.length_c   1.000
_cell.angle_alpha   90.00
_cell.angle_beta   90.00
_cell.angle_gamma   90.00
#
_symmetry.space_group_name_H-M   'P 1'
#
loop_
_entity.id
_entity.type
_entity.pdbx_description
1 polymer ?
#
loop_
_entity_poly.entity_id
_entity_poly.type
_entity_poly.pdbx_seq_one_letter_code
_entity_poly.pdbx_strand_id
1 'polypeptide(L)'
;MVVVVGKDMATGRFTRTFAYINLDDINDASPNFEIEENEEVRTKVSSFARGSKHKRKNIQESVDDENIQLMTKQLGEIASAIKKINEDKIIPSHLFGEIMSIERFDEESLSNTFDYLMEHKQQAKAFLAKTKNLKKT
;
A
#
# COMPACT_ATOMS: atom_id res chain seq x y z
N MET A 1 44.84 39.77 43.00
CA MET A 1 44.08 39.02 41.98
C MET A 1 42.68 38.80 42.54
N VAL A 2 41.63 39.32 41.92
CA VAL A 2 40.25 39.24 42.43
C VAL A 2 39.41 38.49 41.40
N VAL A 3 38.75 37.43 41.84
CA VAL A 3 37.82 36.64 41.01
C VAL A 3 36.42 37.15 41.28
N VAL A 4 35.81 37.80 40.29
CA VAL A 4 34.38 38.16 40.33
C VAL A 4 33.62 36.99 39.72
N VAL A 5 32.80 36.32 40.54
CA VAL A 5 31.88 35.26 40.09
C VAL A 5 30.55 35.91 39.71
N GLY A 6 30.24 35.94 38.42
CA GLY A 6 28.92 36.36 37.92
C GLY A 6 27.89 35.26 38.21
N LYS A 7 26.82 35.61 38.92
CA LYS A 7 25.70 34.71 39.23
C LYS A 7 24.72 34.73 38.06
N ASP A 8 24.82 33.73 37.18
CA ASP A 8 23.92 33.59 36.04
C ASP A 8 22.54 33.11 36.51
N MET A 9 21.48 33.84 36.14
CA MET A 9 20.08 33.49 36.41
C MET A 9 19.35 33.35 35.08
N ALA A 10 19.34 32.13 34.54
CA ALA A 10 18.54 31.80 33.36
C ALA A 10 17.06 31.59 33.77
N THR A 11 16.25 32.65 33.72
CA THR A 11 14.78 32.53 33.79
C THR A 11 14.23 32.15 32.40
N GLY A 12 14.15 30.85 32.11
CA GLY A 12 13.44 30.34 30.94
C GLY A 12 11.94 30.22 31.22
N ARG A 13 11.08 30.93 30.47
CA ARG A 13 9.63 30.68 30.44
C ARG A 13 9.31 29.77 29.26
N PHE A 14 8.69 28.61 29.52
CA PHE A 14 8.14 27.73 28.50
C PHE A 14 6.62 27.71 28.64
N THR A 15 5.91 28.61 27.95
CA THR A 15 4.46 28.46 27.81
C THR A 15 4.18 27.43 26.72
N ARG A 16 3.93 26.18 27.12
CA ARG A 16 3.31 25.17 26.26
C ARG A 16 1.80 25.44 26.24
N THR A 17 1.30 26.02 25.16
CA THR A 17 -0.14 26.02 24.86
C THR A 17 -0.48 24.75 24.10
N PHE A 18 -1.20 23.84 24.73
CA PHE A 18 -1.86 22.72 24.06
C PHE A 18 -3.26 23.20 23.65
N ALA A 19 -3.52 23.33 22.36
CA ALA A 19 -4.88 23.49 21.88
C ALA A 19 -5.63 22.18 22.11
N TYR A 20 -6.76 22.23 22.81
CA TYR A 20 -7.67 21.11 23.00
C TYR A 20 -8.46 20.94 21.70
N ILE A 21 -8.30 19.81 21.02
CA ILE A 21 -9.06 19.52 19.80
C ILE A 21 -10.45 19.09 20.26
N ASN A 22 -11.44 19.97 20.11
CA ASN A 22 -12.84 19.65 20.40
C ASN A 22 -13.33 18.66 19.34
N LEU A 23 -13.76 17.48 19.77
CA LEU A 23 -14.16 16.35 18.91
C LEU A 23 -15.69 16.18 18.85
N ASP A 24 -16.45 17.22 19.14
CA ASP A 24 -17.91 17.12 19.37
C ASP A 24 -18.78 17.46 18.16
N ASP A 25 -18.25 17.46 16.92
CA ASP A 25 -19.11 17.56 15.75
C ASP A 25 -18.52 16.85 14.52
N ILE A 26 -18.44 15.52 14.61
CA ILE A 26 -18.37 14.67 13.42
C ILE A 26 -19.81 14.50 12.94
N ASN A 27 -20.33 15.52 12.27
CA ASN A 27 -21.48 15.38 11.39
C ASN A 27 -20.96 15.02 9.99
N ASP A 28 -21.50 13.94 9.45
CA ASP A 28 -21.07 13.27 8.22
C ASP A 28 -21.12 14.20 7.00
N ALA A 29 -19.96 14.70 6.59
CA ALA A 29 -19.77 15.28 5.25
C ALA A 29 -18.35 14.99 4.77
N SER A 30 -18.24 14.08 3.80
CA SER A 30 -17.01 13.68 3.11
C SER A 30 -16.13 14.89 2.73
N PRO A 31 -14.81 14.85 2.95
CA PRO A 31 -13.93 15.92 2.48
C PRO A 31 -13.67 15.73 0.98
N ASN A 32 -14.33 16.55 0.16
CA ASN A 32 -13.92 16.76 -1.23
C ASN A 32 -12.50 17.36 -1.23
N PHE A 33 -11.55 16.64 -1.81
CA PHE A 33 -10.22 17.16 -2.10
C PHE A 33 -10.28 17.95 -3.41
N GLU A 34 -10.36 19.28 -3.31
CA GLU A 34 -10.04 20.19 -4.40
C GLU A 34 -8.61 20.70 -4.22
N ILE A 35 -7.76 20.39 -5.19
CA ILE A 35 -6.41 20.94 -5.33
C ILE A 35 -6.57 22.23 -6.12
N GLU A 36 -6.43 23.38 -5.45
CA GLU A 36 -6.43 24.68 -6.11
C GLU A 36 -5.00 25.26 -6.19
N GLU A 37 -4.66 25.66 -7.41
CA GLU A 37 -3.36 26.16 -7.83
C GLU A 37 -3.06 27.57 -7.30
N ASN A 38 -1.79 27.77 -6.97
CA ASN A 38 -0.99 29.01 -7.05
C ASN A 38 -1.72 30.37 -6.98
N GLU A 39 -1.55 31.08 -5.86
CA GLU A 39 -1.44 32.54 -5.92
C GLU A 39 -0.37 33.12 -4.99
N GLU A 40 0.41 34.01 -5.58
CA GLU A 40 1.71 34.54 -5.17
C GLU A 40 1.53 35.73 -4.20
N VAL A 41 1.42 35.50 -2.89
CA VAL A 41 1.36 36.61 -1.91
C VAL A 41 2.77 36.99 -1.44
N ARG A 42 3.33 37.98 -2.13
CA ARG A 42 4.58 38.67 -1.78
C ARG A 42 4.46 39.40 -0.44
N THR A 43 5.05 38.85 0.63
CA THR A 43 5.36 39.60 1.85
C THR A 43 6.86 39.86 1.93
N LYS A 44 7.26 41.11 1.68
CA LYS A 44 8.63 41.58 1.94
C LYS A 44 8.81 41.76 3.45
N VAL A 45 9.66 40.94 4.07
CA VAL A 45 10.29 41.29 5.34
C VAL A 45 11.80 41.04 5.20
N SER A 46 12.54 42.13 5.08
CA SER A 46 14.00 42.14 5.05
C SER A 46 14.57 42.19 6.46
N SER A 47 15.29 41.15 6.83
CA SER A 47 16.38 41.00 7.82
C SER A 47 16.31 39.53 8.25
N PHE A 48 17.37 38.74 8.30
CA PHE A 48 18.54 38.90 9.15
C PHE A 48 19.78 38.28 8.47
N ALA A 49 20.90 38.98 8.59
CA ALA A 49 22.20 38.48 8.20
C ALA A 49 22.67 37.33 9.12
N ARG A 50 23.27 36.32 8.47
CA ARG A 50 24.34 35.43 8.97
C ARG A 50 24.05 34.64 10.26
N GLY A 51 23.78 33.34 10.09
CA GLY A 51 23.78 32.39 11.20
C GLY A 51 23.98 30.94 10.75
N SER A 52 25.21 30.45 10.94
CA SER A 52 25.65 29.06 11.04
C SER A 52 25.30 28.05 9.94
N LYS A 53 26.32 27.71 9.14
CA LYS A 53 26.39 26.47 8.36
C LYS A 53 26.51 25.26 9.30
N HIS A 54 25.42 24.84 9.94
CA HIS A 54 25.38 23.50 10.53
C HIS A 54 24.93 22.50 9.47
N LYS A 55 25.91 22.03 8.68
CA LYS A 55 25.79 20.72 8.01
C LYS A 55 25.71 19.67 9.12
N ARG A 56 24.49 19.34 9.57
CA ARG A 56 24.26 18.06 10.23
C ARG A 56 24.39 16.99 9.16
N LYS A 57 25.57 16.38 9.07
CA LYS A 57 25.71 15.08 8.41
C LYS A 57 24.95 14.09 9.29
N ASN A 58 23.70 13.82 8.92
CA ASN A 58 22.99 12.64 9.41
C ASN A 58 23.70 11.44 8.80
N ILE A 59 24.58 10.80 9.57
CA ILE A 59 25.21 9.52 9.23
C ILE A 59 24.64 8.56 10.27
N GLN A 60 23.41 8.11 10.01
CA GLN A 60 22.81 6.98 10.70
C GLN A 60 21.66 6.47 9.80
N GLU A 61 22.00 6.08 8.57
CA GLU A 61 21.05 5.67 7.53
C GLU A 61 21.63 4.44 6.82
N SER A 62 21.89 3.37 7.58
CA SER A 62 22.42 2.14 6.99
C SER A 62 21.83 0.87 7.59
N VAL A 63 21.60 0.84 8.90
CA VAL A 63 21.00 -0.33 9.57
C VAL A 63 19.49 -0.41 9.32
N ASP A 64 18.79 0.72 9.30
CA ASP A 64 17.35 0.77 9.01
C ASP A 64 17.08 0.42 7.54
N ASP A 65 17.95 0.82 6.62
CA ASP A 65 17.80 0.54 5.18
C ASP A 65 17.95 -0.94 4.84
N GLU A 66 18.85 -1.66 5.50
CA GLU A 66 19.02 -3.11 5.31
C GLU A 66 17.79 -3.88 5.78
N ASN A 67 17.23 -3.49 6.93
CA ASN A 67 16.00 -4.10 7.47
C ASN A 67 14.78 -3.78 6.58
N ILE A 68 14.67 -2.54 6.10
CA ILE A 68 13.61 -2.13 5.15
C ILE A 68 13.76 -2.90 3.83
N GLN A 69 14.97 -3.07 3.30
CA GLN A 69 15.22 -3.88 2.10
C GLN A 69 14.87 -5.36 2.31
N LEU A 70 15.17 -5.92 3.48
CA LEU A 70 14.81 -7.30 3.79
C LEU A 70 13.29 -7.48 3.87
N MET A 71 12.60 -6.59 4.60
CA MET A 71 11.14 -6.63 4.72
C MET A 71 10.44 -6.43 3.38
N THR A 72 10.92 -5.51 2.53
CA THR A 72 10.35 -5.30 1.19
C THR A 72 10.52 -6.52 0.29
N LYS A 73 11.66 -7.22 0.35
CA LYS A 73 11.86 -8.50 -0.35
C LYS A 73 10.87 -9.57 0.13
N GLN A 74 10.75 -9.75 1.44
CA GLN A 74 9.81 -10.72 2.02
C GLN A 74 8.35 -10.40 1.65
N LEU A 75 7.95 -9.13 1.69
CA LEU A 75 6.63 -8.70 1.25
C LEU A 75 6.41 -8.95 -0.26
N GLY A 76 7.45 -8.76 -1.08
CA GLY A 76 7.42 -9.11 -2.50
C GLY A 76 7.22 -10.61 -2.75
N GLU A 77 7.89 -11.46 -1.98
CA GLU A 77 7.70 -12.91 -2.03
C GLU A 77 6.29 -13.33 -1.61
N ILE A 78 5.75 -12.75 -0.52
CA ILE A 78 4.38 -12.98 -0.07
C ILE A 78 3.38 -12.55 -1.13
N ALA A 79 3.57 -11.36 -1.73
CA ALA A 79 2.70 -10.88 -2.82
C ALA A 79 2.74 -11.82 -4.03
N SER A 80 3.92 -12.33 -4.40
CA SER A 80 4.08 -13.32 -5.47
C SER A 80 3.38 -14.64 -5.14
N ALA A 81 3.50 -15.13 -3.90
CA ALA A 81 2.82 -16.33 -3.44
C ALA A 81 1.29 -16.17 -3.46
N ILE A 82 0.75 -15.03 -2.98
CA ILE A 82 -0.68 -14.71 -3.04
C ILE A 82 -1.16 -14.66 -4.50
N LYS A 83 -0.39 -14.05 -5.39
CA LYS A 83 -0.72 -13.99 -6.82
C LYS A 83 -0.83 -15.39 -7.43
N LYS A 84 0.14 -16.28 -7.16
CA LYS A 84 0.10 -17.68 -7.60
C LYS A 84 -1.11 -18.44 -7.04
N ILE A 85 -1.42 -18.27 -5.76
CA ILE A 85 -2.60 -18.88 -5.13
C ILE A 85 -3.90 -18.42 -5.81
N ASN A 86 -3.97 -17.15 -6.22
CA ASN A 86 -5.13 -16.62 -6.93
C ASN A 86 -5.21 -17.11 -8.38
N GLU A 87 -4.08 -17.21 -9.10
CA GLU A 87 -4.01 -17.81 -10.44
C GLU A 87 -4.38 -19.30 -10.44
N ASP A 88 -4.11 -19.99 -9.33
CA ASP A 88 -4.41 -21.41 -9.15
C ASP A 88 -5.88 -21.72 -8.85
N LYS A 89 -6.72 -20.70 -8.64
CA LYS A 89 -8.15 -20.88 -8.40
C LYS A 89 -8.87 -21.17 -9.72
N ILE A 90 -9.47 -22.36 -9.80
CA ILE A 90 -10.45 -22.67 -10.83
C ILE A 90 -11.71 -21.87 -10.50
N ILE A 91 -12.14 -21.03 -11.42
CA ILE A 91 -13.40 -20.29 -11.31
C ILE A 91 -14.52 -21.26 -11.74
N PRO A 92 -15.40 -21.71 -10.82
CA PRO A 92 -16.39 -22.75 -11.13
C PRO A 92 -17.36 -22.33 -12.24
N SER A 93 -17.76 -21.05 -12.27
CA SER A 93 -18.64 -20.51 -13.31
C SER A 93 -18.00 -20.56 -14.71
N HIS A 94 -16.71 -20.25 -14.81
CA HIS A 94 -15.98 -20.32 -16.08
C HIS A 94 -15.80 -21.78 -16.53
N LEU A 95 -15.50 -22.70 -15.60
CA LEU A 95 -15.39 -24.13 -15.93
C LEU A 95 -16.71 -24.70 -16.41
N PHE A 96 -17.81 -24.37 -15.72
CA PHE A 96 -19.15 -24.84 -16.06
C PHE A 96 -19.57 -24.40 -17.46
N GLY A 97 -19.43 -23.11 -17.79
CA GLY A 97 -19.77 -22.60 -19.11
C GLY A 97 -18.96 -23.26 -20.23
N GLU A 98 -17.69 -23.55 -19.98
CA GLU A 98 -16.82 -24.19 -20.95
C GLU A 98 -17.20 -25.66 -21.22
N ILE A 99 -17.63 -26.39 -20.18
CA ILE A 99 -18.09 -27.77 -20.29
C ILE A 99 -19.46 -27.82 -20.98
N MET A 100 -20.38 -26.93 -20.59
CA MET A 100 -21.72 -26.85 -21.19
C MET A 100 -21.71 -26.38 -22.65
N SER A 101 -20.62 -25.77 -23.11
CA SER A 101 -20.45 -25.41 -24.52
C SER A 101 -20.16 -26.62 -25.43
N ILE A 102 -19.91 -27.80 -24.89
CA ILE A 102 -19.59 -29.00 -25.67
C ILE A 102 -20.90 -29.64 -26.18
N GLU A 103 -21.26 -29.37 -27.43
CA GLU A 103 -22.53 -29.82 -28.05
C GLU A 103 -22.66 -31.35 -28.25
N ARG A 104 -21.56 -32.11 -28.10
CA ARG A 104 -21.51 -33.53 -28.48
C ARG A 104 -22.00 -34.50 -27.41
N PHE A 105 -22.33 -34.02 -26.22
CA PHE A 105 -22.68 -34.86 -25.07
C PHE A 105 -23.97 -34.39 -24.42
N ASP A 106 -24.67 -35.33 -23.80
CA ASP A 106 -25.89 -35.05 -23.05
C ASP A 106 -25.59 -34.18 -21.82
N GLU A 107 -26.52 -33.31 -21.44
CA GLU A 107 -26.37 -32.37 -20.32
C GLU A 107 -26.06 -33.08 -18.99
N GLU A 108 -26.65 -34.26 -18.76
CA GLU A 108 -26.38 -35.09 -17.58
C GLU A 108 -24.92 -35.59 -17.55
N SER A 109 -24.38 -35.97 -18.71
CA SER A 109 -22.97 -36.37 -18.84
C SER A 109 -22.03 -35.19 -18.62
N LEU A 110 -22.39 -34.01 -19.13
CA LEU A 110 -21.64 -32.77 -18.93
C LEU A 110 -21.65 -32.33 -17.45
N SER A 111 -22.79 -32.44 -16.76
CA SER A 111 -22.91 -32.17 -15.33
C SER A 111 -22.03 -33.10 -14.50
N ASN A 112 -22.10 -34.41 -14.74
CA ASN A 112 -21.25 -35.39 -14.05
C ASN A 112 -19.75 -35.13 -14.30
N THR A 113 -19.39 -34.70 -15.50
CA THR A 113 -18.02 -34.31 -15.85
C THR A 113 -17.58 -33.06 -15.08
N PHE A 114 -18.47 -32.07 -14.94
CA PHE A 114 -18.20 -30.88 -14.14
C PHE A 114 -17.94 -31.23 -12.67
N ASP A 115 -18.79 -32.06 -12.07
CA ASP A 115 -18.64 -32.50 -10.68
C ASP A 115 -17.32 -33.25 -10.46
N TYR A 116 -16.98 -34.17 -11.37
CA TYR A 116 -15.71 -34.88 -11.36
C TYR A 116 -14.50 -33.93 -11.49
N LEU A 117 -14.57 -32.92 -12.36
CA LEU A 117 -13.50 -31.94 -12.52
C LEU A 117 -13.37 -30.98 -11.32
N MET A 118 -14.48 -30.69 -10.63
CA MET A 118 -14.46 -29.92 -9.39
C MET A 118 -13.75 -30.67 -8.26
N GLU A 119 -13.91 -31.99 -8.19
CA GLU A 119 -13.17 -32.86 -7.28
C GLU A 119 -11.68 -32.96 -7.69
N HIS A 120 -11.41 -33.05 -9.00
CA HIS A 120 -10.07 -33.19 -9.55
C HIS A 120 -9.51 -31.88 -10.16
N LYS A 121 -9.14 -30.95 -9.28
CA LYS A 121 -8.63 -29.61 -9.65
C LYS A 121 -7.53 -29.62 -10.73
N GLN A 122 -6.57 -30.55 -10.68
CA GLN A 122 -5.50 -30.59 -11.69
C GLN A 122 -6.04 -30.89 -13.11
N GLN A 123 -7.04 -31.76 -13.21
CA GLN A 123 -7.66 -32.13 -14.46
C GLN A 123 -8.52 -30.97 -14.99
N ALA A 124 -9.25 -30.26 -14.12
CA ALA A 124 -9.96 -29.04 -14.48
C ALA A 124 -9.04 -27.94 -15.02
N LYS A 125 -7.86 -27.76 -14.41
CA LYS A 125 -6.83 -26.82 -14.90
C LYS A 125 -6.33 -27.21 -16.29
N ALA A 126 -5.99 -28.48 -16.49
CA ALA A 126 -5.53 -28.99 -17.78
C ALA A 126 -6.60 -28.84 -18.87
N PHE A 127 -7.86 -29.11 -18.53
CA PHE A 127 -9.00 -28.90 -19.42
C PHE A 127 -9.12 -27.43 -19.85
N LEU A 128 -9.19 -26.49 -18.90
CA LEU A 128 -9.26 -25.05 -19.20
C LEU A 128 -8.06 -24.53 -20.00
N ALA A 129 -6.86 -25.06 -19.76
CA ALA A 129 -5.69 -24.70 -20.56
C ALA A 129 -5.83 -25.16 -22.02
N LYS A 130 -6.39 -26.36 -22.25
CA LYS A 130 -6.64 -26.89 -23.59
C LYS A 130 -7.72 -26.10 -24.33
N THR A 131 -8.85 -25.78 -23.68
CA THR A 131 -9.95 -25.05 -24.34
C THR A 131 -9.54 -23.63 -24.76
N LYS A 132 -8.73 -22.93 -23.95
CA LYS A 132 -8.16 -21.61 -24.30
C LYS A 132 -7.30 -21.63 -25.57
N ASN A 133 -6.60 -22.73 -25.85
CA ASN A 133 -5.76 -22.85 -27.04
C ASN A 133 -6.57 -23.16 -28.30
N LEU A 134 -7.73 -23.81 -28.16
CA LEU A 134 -8.62 -24.15 -29.28
C LEU A 134 -9.42 -22.94 -29.79
N LYS A 135 -9.66 -21.94 -28.95
CA LYS A 135 -10.39 -20.70 -29.32
C LYS A 135 -9.53 -19.66 -30.06
N LYS A 136 -8.23 -19.91 -30.24
CA LYS A 136 -7.28 -18.98 -30.90
C LYS A 136 -7.01 -19.28 -32.38
N THR A 137 -7.64 -20.32 -32.93
CA THR A 137 -7.58 -20.68 -34.35
C THR A 137 -8.90 -20.33 -35.03
#